data_AF-A0A134CH20-F1
#
_entry.id   AF-A0A134CH20-F1
#
_cell.length_a   1.000
_cell.length_b   1.000
_cell.length_c   1.000
_cell.angle_alpha   90.00
_cell.angle_beta   90.00
_cell.angle_gamma   90.00
#
_symmetry.space_group_name_H-M   'P 1'
#
loop_
_entity.id
_entity.type
_entity.pdbx_description
1 polymer ?
#
loop_
_entity_poly.entity_id
_entity_poly.type
_entity_poly.pdbx_seq_one_letter_code
_entity_poly.pdbx_strand_id
1 'polypeptide(L)'
;MGFFNSEKKVIESPTKDFMGEHLYHLDGIGVNLFVYDKCVVIDCTKGGLLNLGNRTYKIIPIKNILAIQVKSTGVTTGFLEFATYGHENTSIHGFDRTNDENNINFASEQAAKVAREIVEFIVPKIC
;
A
#
# COMPACT_ATOMS: atom_id res chain seq x y z
N MET A 1 3.84 5.16 36.37
CA MET A 1 3.68 4.20 35.26
C MET A 1 2.38 4.55 34.55
N GLY A 2 2.46 5.35 33.49
CA GLY A 2 1.27 5.73 32.71
C GLY A 2 0.98 4.64 31.69
N PHE A 3 -0.16 3.97 31.85
CA PHE A 3 -0.72 3.09 30.83
C PHE A 3 -1.17 3.98 29.67
N PHE A 4 -0.38 4.05 28.61
CA PHE A 4 -0.84 4.58 27.33
C PHE A 4 -1.88 3.59 26.79
N ASN A 5 -3.15 3.91 27.02
CA ASN A 5 -4.24 3.29 26.30
C ASN A 5 -4.12 3.77 24.85
N SER A 6 -3.35 3.04 24.04
CA SER A 6 -3.25 3.26 22.61
C SER A 6 -4.57 2.80 22.01
N GLU A 7 -5.58 3.67 22.01
CA GLU A 7 -6.72 3.50 21.13
C GLU A 7 -6.15 3.28 19.73
N LYS A 8 -6.43 2.11 19.13
CA LYS A 8 -6.04 1.80 17.76
C LYS A 8 -6.58 2.93 16.88
N LYS A 9 -5.72 3.88 16.52
CA LYS A 9 -6.08 4.98 15.64
C LYS A 9 -6.49 4.35 14.31
N VAL A 10 -7.78 4.32 14.04
CA VAL A 10 -8.30 3.84 12.75
C VAL A 10 -7.75 4.79 11.70
N ILE A 11 -6.88 4.26 10.85
CA ILE A 11 -6.26 5.05 9.79
C ILE A 11 -7.31 5.16 8.69
N GLU A 12 -7.85 6.37 8.51
CA GLU A 12 -8.84 6.64 7.49
C GLU A 12 -8.17 6.83 6.13
N SER A 13 -8.78 6.28 5.10
CA SER A 13 -8.34 6.51 3.72
C SER A 13 -8.55 7.98 3.33
N PRO A 14 -7.62 8.61 2.60
CA PRO A 14 -7.80 9.97 2.08
C PRO A 14 -8.98 10.09 1.11
N THR A 15 -9.52 8.97 0.65
CA THR A 15 -10.63 8.89 -0.31
C THR A 15 -11.94 8.42 0.32
N LYS A 16 -11.98 8.27 1.66
CA LYS A 16 -13.16 7.75 2.40
C LYS A 16 -14.44 8.52 2.09
N ASP A 17 -14.37 9.85 1.96
CA ASP A 17 -15.54 10.71 1.73
C ASP A 17 -16.31 10.39 0.45
N PHE A 18 -15.64 9.85 -0.58
CA PHE A 18 -16.26 9.55 -1.87
C PHE A 18 -16.17 8.08 -2.28
N MET A 19 -15.30 7.29 -1.66
CA MET A 19 -15.19 5.84 -1.89
C MET A 19 -15.83 4.98 -0.81
N GLY A 20 -16.18 5.58 0.35
CA GLY A 20 -16.70 4.87 1.51
C GLY A 20 -15.64 4.04 2.23
N GLU A 21 -16.08 2.96 2.86
CA GLU A 21 -15.23 2.04 3.61
C GLU A 21 -14.38 1.17 2.67
N HIS A 22 -13.11 1.00 3.04
CA HIS A 22 -12.18 0.12 2.32
C HIS A 22 -12.32 -1.32 2.80
N LEU A 23 -11.98 -2.28 1.93
CA LEU A 23 -12.06 -3.71 2.23
C LEU A 23 -10.81 -4.21 2.98
N TYR A 24 -9.64 -3.70 2.60
CA TYR A 24 -8.37 -4.04 3.23
C TYR A 24 -7.53 -2.77 3.44
N HIS A 25 -6.79 -2.75 4.54
CA HIS A 25 -5.79 -1.72 4.85
C HIS A 25 -4.47 -2.39 5.20
N LEU A 26 -3.42 -2.04 4.46
CA LEU A 26 -2.06 -2.44 4.76
C LEU A 26 -1.25 -1.22 5.21
N ASP A 27 -0.73 -1.32 6.43
CA ASP A 27 0.15 -0.32 7.04
C ASP A 27 1.60 -0.58 6.60
N GLY A 28 2.08 0.24 5.66
CA GLY A 28 3.44 0.20 5.15
C GLY A 28 4.35 1.23 5.83
N ILE A 29 5.65 1.12 5.57
CA ILE A 29 6.66 2.05 6.03
C ILE A 29 6.53 3.36 5.22
N GLY A 30 6.02 4.40 5.86
CA GLY A 30 5.86 5.72 5.22
C GLY A 30 4.74 5.80 4.19
N VAL A 31 3.94 4.73 4.03
CA VAL A 31 2.87 4.63 3.04
C VAL A 31 1.72 3.77 3.60
N ASN A 32 0.47 4.09 3.25
CA ASN A 32 -0.66 3.21 3.48
C ASN A 32 -1.20 2.69 2.14
N LEU A 33 -1.69 1.46 2.14
CA LEU A 33 -2.46 0.90 1.04
C LEU A 33 -3.89 0.63 1.49
N PHE A 34 -4.85 1.17 0.76
CA PHE A 34 -6.27 0.89 0.92
C PHE A 34 -6.81 0.19 -0.32
N VAL A 35 -7.53 -0.91 -0.13
CA VAL A 35 -8.10 -1.70 -1.23
C VAL A 35 -9.61 -1.57 -1.23
N TYR A 36 -10.15 -1.24 -2.39
CA TYR A 36 -11.58 -1.16 -2.67
C TYR A 36 -11.97 -2.23 -3.71
N ASP A 37 -13.27 -2.38 -3.96
CA ASP A 37 -13.79 -3.37 -4.91
C ASP A 37 -13.20 -3.21 -6.33
N LYS A 38 -12.94 -1.96 -6.77
CA LYS A 38 -12.54 -1.64 -8.15
C LYS A 38 -11.18 -0.98 -8.30
N CYS A 39 -10.53 -0.60 -7.22
CA CYS A 39 -9.24 0.09 -7.25
C CYS A 39 -8.46 -0.09 -5.96
N VAL A 40 -7.19 0.27 -6.01
CA VAL A 40 -6.33 0.43 -4.84
C VAL A 40 -5.93 1.89 -4.71
N VAL A 41 -5.75 2.35 -3.47
CA VAL A 41 -5.29 3.69 -3.15
C VAL A 41 -4.01 3.57 -2.35
N ILE A 42 -2.92 4.11 -2.91
CA ILE A 42 -1.62 4.19 -2.25
C ILE A 42 -1.47 5.61 -1.71
N ASP A 43 -1.33 5.75 -0.41
CA ASP A 43 -1.23 7.02 0.29
C ASP A 43 0.18 7.20 0.88
N CYS A 44 0.98 8.07 0.25
CA CYS A 44 2.36 8.36 0.65
C CYS A 44 2.45 9.55 1.64
N THR A 45 1.32 10.05 2.14
CA THR A 45 1.28 11.21 3.06
C THR A 45 1.99 10.93 4.39
N LYS A 46 2.28 9.67 4.73
CA LYS A 46 3.04 9.25 5.92
C LYS A 46 4.54 9.55 5.86
N GLY A 47 5.08 10.04 4.74
CA GLY A 47 6.51 10.22 4.51
C GLY A 47 7.20 11.35 5.30
N GLY A 48 7.13 11.38 6.64
CA GLY A 48 7.99 12.23 7.48
C GLY A 48 7.88 13.76 7.29
N LEU A 49 8.74 14.50 8.00
CA LEU A 49 8.70 15.97 8.10
C LEU A 49 8.92 16.69 6.75
N LEU A 50 9.53 16.00 5.78
CA LEU A 50 9.80 16.54 4.44
C LEU A 50 8.63 16.38 3.46
N ASN A 51 7.61 15.58 3.79
CA ASN A 51 6.36 15.47 3.01
C ASN A 51 5.19 16.23 3.67
N LEU A 52 5.45 17.08 4.67
CA LEU A 52 4.44 17.96 5.26
C LEU A 52 3.90 18.93 4.20
N GLY A 53 2.72 18.62 3.66
CA GLY A 53 2.01 19.45 2.68
C GLY A 53 1.77 18.74 1.34
N ASN A 54 2.59 17.75 0.98
CA ASN A 54 2.34 16.89 -0.17
C ASN A 54 1.47 15.71 0.25
N ARG A 55 0.15 15.93 0.23
CA ARG A 55 -0.83 14.84 0.32
C ARG A 55 -0.90 14.11 -1.01
N THR A 56 0.12 13.32 -1.32
CA THR A 56 0.17 12.52 -2.53
C THR A 56 -0.45 11.16 -2.26
N TYR A 57 -1.63 10.96 -2.84
CA TYR A 57 -2.24 9.65 -2.98
C TYR A 57 -2.43 9.31 -4.45
N LYS A 58 -2.29 8.03 -4.77
CA LYS A 58 -2.45 7.49 -6.12
C LYS A 58 -3.58 6.48 -6.11
N ILE A 59 -4.50 6.62 -7.06
CA ILE A 59 -5.59 5.66 -7.27
C ILE A 59 -5.26 4.84 -8.50
N ILE A 60 -5.18 3.52 -8.34
CA ILE A 60 -4.93 2.58 -9.45
C ILE A 60 -6.18 1.71 -9.61
N PRO A 61 -6.96 1.86 -10.69
CA PRO A 61 -8.04 0.93 -11.00
C PRO A 61 -7.51 -0.49 -11.14
N ILE A 62 -8.20 -1.48 -10.57
CA ILE A 62 -7.75 -2.88 -10.62
C ILE A 62 -7.61 -3.37 -12.07
N LYS A 63 -8.50 -2.95 -12.96
CA LYS A 63 -8.43 -3.23 -14.41
C LYS A 63 -7.15 -2.72 -15.11
N ASN A 64 -6.39 -1.83 -14.48
CA ASN A 64 -5.14 -1.28 -15.02
C ASN A 64 -3.90 -1.95 -14.39
N ILE A 65 -4.08 -2.86 -13.44
CA ILE A 65 -3.01 -3.63 -12.81
C ILE A 65 -2.74 -4.84 -13.71
N LEU A 66 -1.49 -4.97 -14.16
CA LEU A 66 -1.01 -6.06 -15.02
C LEU A 66 -0.50 -7.24 -14.20
N ALA A 67 0.18 -6.96 -13.10
CA ALA A 67 0.73 -7.97 -12.21
C ALA A 67 0.87 -7.41 -10.80
N ILE A 68 0.93 -8.31 -9.83
CA ILE A 68 1.19 -8.00 -8.43
C ILE A 68 2.37 -8.84 -7.99
N GLN A 69 3.34 -8.22 -7.33
CA GLN A 69 4.48 -8.92 -6.76
C GLN A 69 4.45 -8.74 -5.25
N VAL A 70 4.55 -9.85 -4.52
CA VAL A 70 4.78 -9.83 -3.08
C VAL A 70 6.05 -10.60 -2.77
N LYS A 71 6.97 -9.97 -2.04
CA LYS A 71 8.17 -10.62 -1.51
C LYS A 71 8.20 -10.41 -0.01
N SER A 72 8.37 -11.50 0.73
CA SER A 72 8.54 -11.49 2.18
C SER A 72 9.93 -12.02 2.51
N THR A 73 10.74 -11.22 3.19
CA THR A 73 12.04 -11.62 3.72
C THR A 73 11.83 -12.05 5.17
N GLY A 74 11.63 -13.36 5.39
CA GLY A 74 11.21 -13.88 6.69
C GLY A 74 9.71 -13.68 6.94
N VAL A 75 9.32 -13.53 8.22
CA VAL A 75 7.91 -13.52 8.64
C VAL A 75 7.30 -12.11 8.65
N THR A 76 8.13 -11.08 8.83
CA THR A 76 7.67 -9.73 9.18
C THR A 76 7.96 -8.67 8.12
N THR A 77 9.05 -8.79 7.35
CA THR A 77 9.48 -7.74 6.43
C THR A 77 9.30 -8.14 4.98
N GLY A 78 9.02 -7.17 4.13
CA GLY A 78 8.78 -7.43 2.71
C GLY A 78 8.21 -6.23 1.99
N PHE A 79 7.74 -6.48 0.77
CA PHE A 79 7.03 -5.48 -0.01
C PHE A 79 5.94 -6.07 -0.88
N LEU A 80 4.97 -5.22 -1.22
CA LEU A 80 3.92 -5.45 -2.19
C LEU A 80 4.04 -4.40 -3.30
N GLU A 81 4.07 -4.83 -4.55
CA GLU A 81 4.30 -3.98 -5.71
C GLU A 81 3.22 -4.23 -6.77
N PHE A 82 2.68 -3.14 -7.34
CA PHE A 82 1.72 -3.18 -8.44
C PHE A 82 2.37 -2.81 -9.77
N ALA A 83 2.36 -3.72 -10.74
CA ALA A 83 2.76 -3.41 -12.10
C ALA A 83 1.57 -2.83 -12.86
N THR A 84 1.73 -1.63 -13.44
CA THR A 84 0.73 -0.96 -14.28
C THR A 84 1.34 -0.65 -15.65
N TYR A 85 0.51 -0.40 -16.66
CA TYR A 85 0.98 0.07 -17.97
C TYR A 85 1.90 1.29 -17.84
N GLY A 86 3.01 1.28 -18.57
CA GLY A 86 3.99 2.37 -18.61
C GLY A 86 4.96 2.39 -17.44
N HIS A 87 4.79 1.53 -16.44
CA HIS A 87 5.69 1.42 -15.29
C HIS A 87 7.06 0.84 -15.69
N GLU A 88 7.09 0.01 -16.74
CA GLU A 88 8.32 -0.51 -17.37
C GLU A 88 9.24 0.58 -17.95
N ASN A 89 8.74 1.81 -18.12
CA ASN A 89 9.54 2.95 -18.58
C ASN A 89 10.20 3.73 -17.44
N THR A 90 9.96 3.33 -16.18
CA THR A 90 10.63 3.94 -15.04
C THR A 90 12.05 3.38 -14.90
N SER A 91 13.04 4.26 -14.77
CA SER A 91 14.47 3.91 -14.66
C SER A 91 14.85 3.31 -13.30
N ILE A 92 13.88 2.77 -12.55
CA ILE A 92 14.06 2.35 -11.16
C ILE A 92 14.72 0.97 -11.16
N HIS A 93 15.97 0.93 -10.70
CA HIS A 93 16.78 -0.29 -10.64
C HIS A 93 17.34 -0.51 -9.23
N GLY A 94 17.42 -1.78 -8.80
CA GLY A 94 18.07 -2.14 -7.53
C GLY A 94 17.37 -1.61 -6.27
N PHE A 95 18.12 -0.90 -5.41
CA PHE A 95 17.67 -0.40 -4.11
C PHE A 95 16.66 0.77 -4.19
N ASP A 96 16.56 1.43 -5.35
CA ASP A 96 15.61 2.52 -5.59
C ASP A 96 14.14 2.08 -5.57
N ARG A 97 13.88 0.77 -5.65
CA ARG A 97 12.53 0.18 -5.47
C ARG A 97 11.87 0.55 -4.14
N THR A 98 12.67 0.90 -3.14
CA THR A 98 12.17 1.35 -1.83
C THR A 98 11.40 2.67 -1.93
N ASN A 99 11.71 3.48 -2.95
CA ASN A 99 11.12 4.80 -3.18
C ASN A 99 10.08 4.79 -4.31
N ASP A 100 9.71 3.62 -4.82
CA ASP A 100 8.73 3.49 -5.90
C ASP A 100 7.31 3.71 -5.36
N GLU A 101 6.56 4.61 -5.99
CA GLU A 101 5.18 4.93 -5.62
C GLU A 101 4.21 3.75 -5.77
N ASN A 102 4.57 2.75 -6.56
CA ASN A 102 3.80 1.51 -6.72
C ASN A 102 4.20 0.42 -5.73
N ASN A 103 5.20 0.69 -4.89
CA ASN A 103 5.76 -0.26 -3.94
C ASN A 103 5.39 0.11 -2.50
N ILE A 104 4.95 -0.89 -1.75
CA ILE A 104 4.55 -0.76 -0.37
C ILE A 104 5.42 -1.70 0.47
N ASN A 105 6.43 -1.12 1.11
CA ASN A 105 7.29 -1.83 2.06
C ASN A 105 6.57 -2.02 3.38
N PHE A 106 6.63 -3.21 3.97
CA PHE A 106 6.04 -3.55 5.26
C PHE A 106 7.04 -4.24 6.18
N ALA A 107 6.83 -4.11 7.49
CA ALA A 107 7.72 -4.65 8.52
C ALA A 107 7.01 -5.26 9.75
N SER A 108 5.76 -5.72 9.58
CA SER A 108 5.04 -6.46 10.62
C SER A 108 4.43 -7.75 10.07
N GLU A 109 4.29 -8.75 10.94
CA GLU A 109 3.63 -10.02 10.61
C GLU A 109 2.17 -9.82 10.17
N GLN A 110 1.46 -8.89 10.83
CA GLN A 110 0.10 -8.52 10.45
C GLN A 110 0.06 -7.93 9.03
N ALA A 111 0.97 -7.02 8.69
CA ALA A 111 1.03 -6.44 7.36
C ALA A 111 1.41 -7.51 6.30
N ALA A 112 2.31 -8.44 6.63
CA ALA A 112 2.64 -9.56 5.75
C ALA A 112 1.45 -10.50 5.51
N LYS A 113 0.61 -10.73 6.52
CA LYS A 113 -0.64 -11.50 6.37
C LYS A 113 -1.64 -10.76 5.49
N VAL A 114 -1.90 -9.48 5.77
CA VAL A 114 -2.81 -8.65 4.96
C VAL A 114 -2.33 -8.54 3.52
N ALA A 115 -1.02 -8.44 3.26
CA ALA A 115 -0.46 -8.42 1.92
C ALA A 115 -0.88 -9.67 1.11
N ARG A 116 -0.87 -10.84 1.74
CA ARG A 116 -1.33 -12.09 1.11
C ARG A 116 -2.82 -12.08 0.82
N GLU A 117 -3.64 -11.64 1.79
CA GLU A 117 -5.10 -11.51 1.62
C GLU A 117 -5.45 -10.54 0.47
N ILE A 118 -4.72 -9.43 0.35
CA ILE A 118 -4.87 -8.48 -0.75
C ILE A 118 -4.54 -9.12 -2.10
N VAL A 119 -3.47 -9.91 -2.20
CA VAL A 119 -3.12 -10.63 -3.43
C VAL A 119 -4.23 -11.60 -3.80
N GLU A 120 -4.71 -12.41 -2.86
CA GLU A 120 -5.81 -13.36 -3.07
C GLU A 120 -7.09 -12.66 -3.55
N PHE A 121 -7.37 -11.45 -3.05
CA PHE A 121 -8.50 -10.65 -3.47
C PHE A 121 -8.35 -10.04 -4.87
N ILE A 122 -7.18 -9.50 -5.20
CA ILE A 122 -6.97 -8.71 -6.44
C ILE A 122 -6.64 -9.61 -7.64
N VAL A 123 -5.84 -10.68 -7.47
CA VAL A 123 -5.39 -11.53 -8.60
C VAL A 123 -6.54 -12.10 -9.45
N PRO A 124 -7.69 -12.53 -8.88
CA PRO A 124 -8.82 -12.96 -9.70
C PRO A 124 -9.50 -11.85 -10.52
N LYS A 125 -9.16 -10.57 -10.28
CA LYS A 125 -9.79 -9.38 -10.89
C LYS A 125 -8.92 -8.67 -11.92
N ILE A 126 -7.65 -9.07 -12.10
CA ILE A 126 -6.70 -8.41 -13.03
C ILE A 126 -6.73 -9.01 -14.45
N CYS A 127 -7.86 -9.59 -14.86
CA CYS A 127 -8.05 -10.17 -16.20
C CYS A 127 -8.28 -9.13 -17.29
#